data_AF-A0A931ZUU1-F1
#
_entry.id   AF-A0A931ZUU1-F1
#
_cell.length_a   1.000
_cell.length_b   1.000
_cell.length_c   1.000
_cell.angle_alpha   90.00
_cell.angle_beta   90.00
_cell.angle_gamma   90.00
#
_symmetry.space_group_name_H-M   'P 1'
#
loop_
_entity.id
_entity.type
_entity.pdbx_description
1 polymer ?
#
loop_
_entity_poly.entity_id
_entity_poly.type
_entity_poly.pdbx_seq_one_letter_code
_entity_poly.pdbx_strand_id
1 'polypeptide(L)'
;MERPTRHVPVVSEADIVRAVEAARANQGRVRALGARGSKNGSHRTSGVALHLERYCRLLSAEDNLVTVQAGMTCGDLNAALERRGLALPTMGEWKQATVAGALLTGTHGGSSRHGILSTSLRRLRLVAGDGQARELEKGDPWFPHVGVSLGALGVVSTVTFECVEQFRLALETKVVSFERYLSEYERQNRENEF
;
A
#
# COMPACT_ATOMS: atom_id res chain seq x y z
N MET A 1 -2.85 -17.65 -20.16
CA MET A 1 -2.82 -16.37 -19.42
C MET A 1 -4.13 -16.27 -18.66
N GLU A 2 -4.12 -16.19 -17.33
CA GLU A 2 -5.37 -16.06 -16.55
C GLU A 2 -6.09 -14.78 -16.97
N ARG A 3 -7.31 -14.91 -17.50
CA ARG A 3 -8.15 -13.80 -17.94
C ARG A 3 -9.31 -13.68 -16.95
N PRO A 4 -9.52 -12.52 -16.30
CA PRO A 4 -10.66 -12.32 -15.44
C PRO A 4 -11.98 -12.55 -16.19
N THR A 5 -12.92 -13.26 -15.58
CA THR A 5 -14.28 -13.46 -16.12
C THR A 5 -15.12 -12.20 -16.01
N ARG A 6 -14.80 -11.32 -15.06
CA ARG A 6 -15.50 -10.05 -14.84
C ARG A 6 -14.56 -8.96 -14.38
N HIS A 7 -14.79 -7.75 -14.87
CA HIS A 7 -14.12 -6.53 -14.40
C HIS A 7 -15.15 -5.64 -13.70
N VAL A 8 -14.81 -5.13 -12.53
CA VAL A 8 -15.69 -4.27 -11.73
C VAL A 8 -14.94 -2.98 -11.37
N PRO A 9 -15.36 -1.82 -11.89
CA PRO A 9 -14.85 -0.55 -11.40
C PRO A 9 -15.37 -0.31 -9.97
N VAL A 10 -14.48 0.07 -9.07
CA VAL A 10 -14.83 0.39 -7.67
C VAL A 10 -14.89 1.90 -7.52
N VAL A 11 -16.03 2.40 -7.04
CA VAL A 11 -16.22 3.81 -6.66
C VAL A 11 -16.70 3.97 -5.21
N SER A 12 -17.06 2.87 -4.56
CA SER A 12 -17.52 2.78 -3.18
C SER A 12 -17.09 1.46 -2.52
N GLU A 13 -17.00 1.42 -1.19
CA GLU A 13 -16.77 0.15 -0.46
C GLU A 13 -17.89 -0.87 -0.74
N ALA A 14 -19.12 -0.41 -0.98
CA ALA A 14 -20.24 -1.26 -1.35
C ALA A 14 -20.04 -2.01 -2.67
N ASP A 15 -19.28 -1.45 -3.64
CA ASP A 15 -18.91 -2.18 -4.85
C ASP A 15 -18.02 -3.38 -4.55
N ILE A 16 -17.10 -3.22 -3.60
CA ILE A 16 -16.20 -4.29 -3.14
C ILE A 16 -17.02 -5.40 -2.48
N VAL A 17 -17.87 -5.03 -1.52
CA VAL A 17 -18.75 -5.97 -0.80
C VAL A 17 -19.62 -6.76 -1.77
N ARG A 18 -20.37 -6.08 -2.66
CA ARG A 18 -21.22 -6.74 -3.65
C ARG A 18 -20.46 -7.71 -4.55
N ALA A 19 -19.25 -7.35 -4.95
CA ALA A 19 -18.44 -8.21 -5.81
C ALA A 19 -17.92 -9.44 -5.06
N VAL A 20 -17.56 -9.30 -3.79
CA VAL A 20 -17.15 -10.41 -2.92
C VAL A 20 -18.33 -11.35 -2.65
N GLU A 21 -19.50 -10.83 -2.29
CA GLU A 21 -20.72 -11.63 -2.08
C GLU A 21 -21.13 -12.39 -3.34
N ALA A 22 -21.14 -11.71 -4.50
CA ALA A 22 -21.46 -12.34 -5.77
C ALA A 22 -20.46 -13.43 -6.16
N ALA A 23 -19.16 -13.21 -5.92
CA ALA A 23 -18.15 -14.23 -6.17
C ALA A 23 -18.31 -15.42 -5.21
N ARG A 24 -18.54 -15.16 -3.91
CA ARG A 24 -18.77 -16.20 -2.89
C ARG A 24 -19.95 -17.09 -3.26
N ALA A 25 -21.08 -16.50 -3.67
CA ALA A 25 -22.28 -17.24 -4.11
C ALA A 25 -22.00 -18.20 -5.28
N ASN A 26 -21.00 -17.88 -6.11
CA ASN A 26 -20.60 -18.68 -7.28
C ASN A 26 -19.29 -19.46 -7.05
N GLN A 27 -18.81 -19.57 -5.80
CA GLN A 27 -17.51 -20.19 -5.46
C GLN A 27 -16.32 -19.62 -6.27
N GLY A 28 -16.43 -18.36 -6.69
CA GLY A 28 -15.47 -17.64 -7.50
C GLY A 28 -14.38 -16.95 -6.68
N ARG A 29 -13.35 -16.47 -7.38
CA ARG A 29 -12.23 -15.71 -6.78
C ARG A 29 -12.40 -14.22 -7.08
N VAL A 30 -11.96 -13.38 -6.15
CA VAL A 30 -11.89 -11.93 -6.34
C VAL A 30 -10.46 -11.46 -6.15
N ARG A 31 -9.98 -10.58 -7.02
CA ARG A 31 -8.71 -9.88 -6.83
C ARG A 31 -8.86 -8.39 -7.08
N ALA A 32 -8.32 -7.60 -6.16
CA ALA A 32 -8.13 -6.17 -6.34
C ALA A 32 -6.93 -5.93 -7.26
N LEU A 33 -7.11 -5.00 -8.19
CA LEU A 33 -6.10 -4.54 -9.13
C LEU A 33 -5.76 -3.08 -8.82
N GLY A 34 -4.49 -2.85 -8.52
CA GLY A 34 -3.86 -1.53 -8.58
C GLY A 34 -3.12 -1.37 -9.91
N ALA A 35 -1.95 -0.73 -9.87
CA ALA A 35 -1.15 -0.43 -11.07
C ALA A 35 -0.45 -1.63 -11.74
N ARG A 36 -0.63 -2.86 -11.23
CA ARG A 36 -0.14 -4.12 -11.85
C ARG A 36 1.38 -4.21 -12.11
N GLY A 37 2.19 -3.42 -11.40
CA GLY A 37 3.65 -3.45 -11.54
C GLY A 37 4.36 -4.49 -10.66
N SER A 38 3.62 -5.20 -9.79
CA SER A 38 4.22 -6.28 -9.02
C SER A 38 4.66 -7.43 -9.93
N LYS A 39 5.90 -7.88 -9.76
CA LYS A 39 6.44 -9.06 -10.47
C LYS A 39 5.85 -10.37 -9.94
N ASN A 40 5.31 -10.35 -8.72
CA ASN A 40 4.59 -11.51 -8.19
C ASN A 40 3.18 -11.60 -8.78
N GLY A 41 2.68 -12.83 -8.94
CA GLY A 41 1.37 -13.10 -9.55
C GLY A 41 0.17 -12.76 -8.67
N SER A 42 0.32 -12.04 -7.55
CA SER A 42 -0.75 -11.80 -6.57
C SER A 42 -2.00 -11.12 -7.14
N HIS A 43 -1.83 -10.33 -8.20
CA HIS A 43 -2.89 -9.63 -8.90
C HIS A 43 -3.56 -10.47 -10.01
N ARG A 44 -3.05 -11.68 -10.30
CA ARG A 44 -3.62 -12.57 -11.33
C ARG A 44 -4.89 -13.24 -10.82
N THR A 45 -5.88 -13.32 -11.69
CA THR A 45 -7.15 -14.00 -11.40
C THR A 45 -7.83 -14.43 -12.70
N SER A 46 -8.46 -15.60 -12.66
CA SER A 46 -9.47 -16.03 -13.63
C SER A 46 -10.90 -15.69 -13.17
N GLY A 47 -11.08 -15.10 -11.99
CA GLY A 47 -12.36 -14.70 -11.44
C GLY A 47 -12.68 -13.22 -11.67
N VAL A 48 -13.19 -12.56 -10.63
CA VAL A 48 -13.54 -11.14 -10.65
C VAL A 48 -12.30 -10.28 -10.37
N ALA A 49 -12.07 -9.29 -11.23
CA ALA A 49 -11.06 -8.26 -11.08
C ALA A 49 -11.70 -6.94 -10.66
N LEU A 50 -11.36 -6.44 -9.47
CA LEU A 50 -11.79 -5.13 -8.96
C LEU A 50 -10.77 -4.07 -9.34
N HIS A 51 -11.20 -2.98 -9.99
CA HIS A 51 -10.34 -1.86 -10.35
C HIS A 51 -10.54 -0.72 -9.37
N LEU A 52 -9.52 -0.42 -8.57
CA LEU A 52 -9.62 0.58 -7.50
C LEU A 52 -9.16 1.98 -7.93
N GLU A 53 -8.78 2.18 -9.19
CA GLU A 53 -8.21 3.44 -9.71
C GLU A 53 -9.10 4.67 -9.48
N ARG A 54 -10.42 4.49 -9.37
CA ARG A 54 -11.41 5.54 -9.09
C ARG A 54 -11.79 5.67 -7.61
N TYR A 55 -11.28 4.77 -6.77
CA TYR A 55 -11.45 4.75 -5.32
C TYR A 55 -10.15 5.23 -4.66
N CYS A 56 -9.87 6.53 -4.86
CA CYS A 56 -8.56 7.15 -4.64
C CYS A 56 -8.61 8.49 -3.88
N ARG A 57 -9.60 8.71 -3.02
CA ARG A 57 -9.74 9.96 -2.24
C ARG A 57 -8.93 9.94 -0.93
N LEU A 58 -8.46 11.12 -0.53
CA LEU A 58 -8.06 11.39 0.86
C LEU A 58 -9.34 11.62 1.66
N LEU A 59 -9.53 10.85 2.73
CA LEU A 59 -10.76 10.85 3.54
C LEU A 59 -10.62 11.74 4.78
N SER A 60 -9.48 11.67 5.47
CA SER A 60 -9.18 12.53 6.61
C SER A 60 -7.67 12.72 6.78
N ALA A 61 -7.31 13.80 7.46
CA ALA A 61 -5.95 14.08 7.93
C ALA A 61 -6.10 14.81 9.27
N GLU A 62 -6.05 14.06 10.35
CA GLU A 62 -6.19 14.54 11.73
C GLU A 62 -4.83 14.42 12.38
N ASP A 63 -4.22 15.56 12.73
CA ASP A 63 -2.82 15.66 13.14
C ASP A 63 -1.88 14.96 12.14
N ASN A 64 -1.24 13.86 12.56
CA ASN A 64 -0.37 13.05 11.72
C ASN A 64 -1.03 11.76 11.22
N LEU A 65 -2.32 11.52 11.50
CA LEU A 65 -3.05 10.35 11.04
C LEU A 65 -3.82 10.66 9.74
N VAL A 66 -3.39 10.04 8.65
CA VAL A 66 -3.95 10.29 7.31
C VAL A 66 -4.66 9.07 6.79
N THR A 67 -5.96 9.19 6.56
CA THR A 67 -6.82 8.13 6.01
C THR A 67 -7.06 8.35 4.52
N VAL A 68 -6.79 7.33 3.71
CA VAL A 68 -6.99 7.35 2.25
C VAL A 68 -7.67 6.09 1.74
N GLN A 69 -8.30 6.20 0.57
CA GLN A 69 -8.81 5.05 -0.16
C GLN A 69 -7.66 4.27 -0.81
N ALA A 70 -7.77 2.94 -0.78
CA ALA A 70 -6.72 1.99 -1.17
C ALA A 70 -6.20 2.14 -2.60
N GLY A 71 -7.00 2.71 -3.50
CA GLY A 71 -6.66 2.93 -4.90
C GLY A 71 -5.86 4.19 -5.19
N MET A 72 -5.70 5.10 -4.22
CA MET A 72 -4.85 6.28 -4.39
C MET A 72 -3.42 5.86 -4.74
N THR A 73 -2.75 6.58 -5.65
CA THR A 73 -1.35 6.31 -5.94
C THR A 73 -0.43 6.86 -4.85
N CYS A 74 0.74 6.24 -4.65
CA CYS A 74 1.75 6.76 -3.73
C CYS A 74 2.20 8.18 -4.11
N GLY A 75 2.23 8.51 -5.42
CA GLY A 75 2.50 9.86 -5.91
C GLY A 75 1.45 10.87 -5.48
N ASP A 76 0.16 10.54 -5.65
CA ASP A 76 -0.94 11.43 -5.26
C ASP A 76 -1.01 11.61 -3.74
N LEU A 77 -0.75 10.54 -2.98
CA LEU A 77 -0.65 10.60 -1.52
C LEU A 77 0.47 11.54 -1.09
N ASN A 78 1.69 11.38 -1.63
CA ASN A 78 2.81 12.27 -1.31
C ASN A 78 2.50 13.74 -1.61
N ALA A 79 1.90 14.03 -2.77
CA ALA A 79 1.50 15.40 -3.09
C ALA A 79 0.43 15.94 -2.12
N ALA A 80 -0.50 15.10 -1.65
CA ALA A 80 -1.50 15.48 -0.68
C ALA A 80 -0.92 15.73 0.73
N LEU A 81 0.09 14.96 1.13
CA LEU A 81 0.82 15.12 2.39
C LEU A 81 1.69 16.37 2.37
N GLU A 82 2.40 16.62 1.27
CA GLU A 82 3.25 17.81 1.09
C GLU A 82 2.45 19.10 1.31
N ARG A 83 1.24 19.20 0.75
CA ARG A 83 0.35 20.37 0.97
C ARG A 83 -0.09 20.58 2.42
N ARG A 84 0.18 19.61 3.31
CA ARG A 84 -0.17 19.62 4.73
C ARG A 84 1.06 19.71 5.63
N GLY A 85 2.26 19.86 5.08
CA GLY A 85 3.49 19.81 5.86
C GLY A 85 3.77 18.42 6.45
N LEU A 86 3.28 17.36 5.82
CA LEU A 86 3.45 15.97 6.24
C LEU A 86 4.23 15.16 5.20
N ALA A 87 4.80 14.04 5.63
CA ALA A 87 5.42 13.03 4.78
C ALA A 87 5.17 11.62 5.34
N LEU A 88 5.29 10.59 4.48
CA LEU A 88 5.45 9.21 4.96
C LEU A 88 6.89 8.99 5.43
N PRO A 89 7.11 8.25 6.53
CA PRO A 89 8.46 8.01 7.05
C PRO A 89 9.34 7.17 6.11
N THR A 90 8.70 6.37 5.26
CA THR A 90 9.37 5.55 4.25
C THR A 90 8.45 5.33 3.07
N MET A 91 9.00 5.30 1.86
CA MET A 91 8.27 5.04 0.62
C MET A 91 9.22 4.42 -0.40
N GLY A 92 8.68 3.56 -1.28
CA GLY A 92 9.40 3.09 -2.45
C GLY A 92 9.45 4.13 -3.58
N GLU A 93 10.31 3.89 -4.57
CA GLU A 93 10.51 4.80 -5.70
C GLU A 93 9.32 4.89 -6.67
N TRP A 94 8.49 3.83 -6.74
CA TRP A 94 7.47 3.72 -7.77
C TRP A 94 6.18 4.47 -7.41
N LYS A 95 6.10 5.73 -7.87
CA LYS A 95 4.98 6.64 -7.59
C LYS A 95 3.62 6.15 -8.06
N GLN A 96 3.57 5.33 -9.12
CA GLN A 96 2.31 4.84 -9.70
C GLN A 96 1.73 3.65 -8.92
N ALA A 97 2.47 3.05 -7.99
CA ALA A 97 1.91 2.02 -7.11
C ALA A 97 0.68 2.57 -6.38
N THR A 98 -0.39 1.78 -6.26
CA THR A 98 -1.49 2.15 -5.37
C THR A 98 -1.07 1.98 -3.92
N VAL A 99 -1.66 2.74 -3.01
CA VAL A 99 -1.40 2.71 -1.58
C VAL A 99 -1.55 1.29 -1.03
N ALA A 100 -2.65 0.60 -1.35
CA ALA A 100 -2.82 -0.78 -0.92
C ALA A 100 -1.84 -1.73 -1.61
N GLY A 101 -1.49 -1.50 -2.88
CA GLY A 101 -0.47 -2.28 -3.56
C GLY A 101 0.87 -2.20 -2.83
N ALA A 102 1.35 -0.97 -2.59
CA ALA A 102 2.61 -0.72 -1.90
C ALA A 102 2.62 -1.29 -0.48
N LEU A 103 1.55 -1.06 0.30
CA LEU A 103 1.39 -1.59 1.65
C LEU A 103 1.49 -3.12 1.63
N LEU A 104 0.60 -3.78 0.90
CA LEU A 104 0.39 -5.23 0.97
C LEU A 104 1.53 -6.05 0.38
N THR A 105 2.40 -5.44 -0.43
CA THR A 105 3.62 -6.07 -0.95
C THR A 105 4.89 -5.71 -0.17
N GLY A 106 4.78 -4.97 0.94
CA GLY A 106 5.91 -4.66 1.80
C GLY A 106 6.89 -3.65 1.21
N THR A 107 6.37 -2.62 0.52
CA THR A 107 7.19 -1.52 0.00
C THR A 107 8.02 -0.88 1.10
N HIS A 108 9.28 -0.59 0.79
CA HIS A 108 10.27 0.01 1.68
C HIS A 108 11.20 0.94 0.90
N GLY A 109 11.84 1.86 1.61
CA GLY A 109 12.97 2.64 1.12
C GLY A 109 14.30 1.93 1.31
N GLY A 110 15.40 2.63 1.04
CA GLY A 110 16.76 2.10 1.20
C GLY A 110 17.28 2.11 2.64
N SER A 111 16.62 2.82 3.57
CA SER A 111 17.12 3.11 4.91
C SER A 111 17.23 1.88 5.81
N SER A 112 18.33 1.79 6.55
CA SER A 112 18.54 0.85 7.66
C SER A 112 17.83 1.24 8.97
N ARG A 113 17.35 2.49 9.09
CA ARG A 113 16.72 3.03 10.32
C ARG A 113 15.20 2.95 10.29
N HIS A 114 14.59 3.03 9.11
CA HIS A 114 13.15 3.02 8.95
C HIS A 114 12.65 1.64 8.53
N GLY A 115 11.53 1.22 9.11
CA GLY A 115 10.87 0.00 8.68
C GLY A 115 10.23 0.13 7.29
N ILE A 116 9.53 -0.92 6.88
CA ILE A 116 8.71 -0.91 5.66
C ILE A 116 7.46 -0.02 5.83
N LEU A 117 6.76 0.30 4.75
CA LEU A 117 5.57 1.16 4.77
C LEU A 117 4.51 0.69 5.79
N SER A 118 4.34 -0.62 5.96
CA SER A 118 3.37 -1.17 6.92
C SER A 118 3.69 -0.87 8.38
N THR A 119 4.91 -0.43 8.72
CA THR A 119 5.23 0.01 10.10
C THR A 119 4.52 1.31 10.49
N SER A 120 4.20 2.14 9.50
CA SER A 120 3.39 3.35 9.67
C SER A 120 1.89 3.08 9.65
N LEU A 121 1.44 1.86 9.35
CA LEU A 121 0.03 1.50 9.37
C LEU A 121 -0.54 1.64 10.79
N ARG A 122 -1.69 2.30 10.93
CA ARG A 122 -2.41 2.43 12.22
C ARG A 122 -3.78 1.78 12.21
N ARG A 123 -4.47 1.85 11.06
CA ARG A 123 -5.81 1.29 10.89
C ARG A 123 -6.05 0.97 9.41
N LEU A 124 -6.87 -0.02 9.12
CA LEU A 124 -7.39 -0.26 7.78
C LEU A 124 -8.81 -0.79 7.80
N ARG A 125 -9.50 -0.68 6.67
CA ARG A 125 -10.77 -1.38 6.42
C ARG A 125 -10.53 -2.49 5.42
N LEU A 126 -10.94 -3.70 5.78
CA LEU A 126 -10.79 -4.93 4.99
C LEU A 126 -12.16 -5.54 4.71
N VAL A 127 -12.47 -5.76 3.44
CA VAL A 127 -13.62 -6.61 3.05
C VAL A 127 -13.12 -8.05 2.95
N ALA A 128 -13.48 -8.88 3.92
CA ALA A 128 -13.08 -10.28 4.00
C ALA A 128 -13.90 -11.15 3.03
N GLY A 129 -13.47 -12.41 2.82
CA GLY A 129 -14.10 -13.33 1.86
C GLY A 129 -15.55 -13.73 2.19
N ASP A 130 -16.01 -13.45 3.41
CA ASP A 130 -17.41 -13.62 3.82
C ASP A 130 -18.31 -12.43 3.39
N GLY A 131 -17.73 -11.36 2.84
CA GLY A 131 -18.43 -10.14 2.45
C GLY A 131 -18.45 -9.06 3.54
N GLN A 132 -17.97 -9.35 4.75
CA GLN A 132 -17.99 -8.39 5.84
C GLN A 132 -16.85 -7.38 5.72
N ALA A 133 -17.19 -6.09 5.81
CA ALA A 133 -16.21 -5.01 5.99
C ALA A 133 -15.83 -4.91 7.47
N ARG A 134 -14.55 -5.06 7.76
CA ARG A 134 -13.99 -5.03 9.11
C ARG A 134 -12.97 -3.93 9.21
N GLU A 135 -13.05 -3.16 10.28
CA GLU A 135 -11.99 -2.23 10.65
C GLU A 135 -11.00 -2.95 11.55
N LEU A 136 -9.71 -2.84 11.24
CA LEU A 136 -8.63 -3.44 12.00
C LEU A 136 -7.63 -2.34 12.36
N GLU A 137 -7.22 -2.29 13.62
CA GLU A 137 -6.27 -1.32 14.14
C GLU A 137 -5.30 -1.94 15.15
N LYS A 138 -4.30 -1.16 15.57
CA LYS A 138 -3.31 -1.61 16.55
C LYS A 138 -4.01 -2.05 17.85
N GLY A 139 -3.82 -3.32 18.21
CA GLY A 139 -4.49 -3.95 19.36
C GLY A 139 -5.40 -5.10 18.94
N ASP A 140 -5.91 -5.09 17.70
CA ASP A 140 -6.61 -6.22 17.12
C ASP A 140 -5.64 -7.39 16.82
N PRO A 141 -5.96 -8.64 17.21
CA PRO A 141 -5.10 -9.80 16.96
C PRO A 141 -4.78 -10.07 15.47
N TRP A 142 -5.65 -9.66 14.55
CA TRP A 142 -5.48 -9.84 13.10
C TRP A 142 -4.63 -8.73 12.46
N PHE A 143 -4.53 -7.57 13.12
CA PHE A 143 -3.86 -6.39 12.55
C PHE A 143 -2.39 -6.62 12.14
N PRO A 144 -1.56 -7.36 12.91
CA PRO A 144 -0.17 -7.63 12.49
C PRO A 144 -0.05 -8.43 11.19
N HIS A 145 -1.10 -9.16 10.79
CA HIS A 145 -1.06 -10.06 9.63
C HIS A 145 -1.51 -9.42 8.32
N VAL A 146 -2.21 -8.28 8.38
CA VAL A 146 -2.82 -7.67 7.19
C VAL A 146 -1.85 -6.80 6.40
N GLY A 147 -0.88 -6.15 7.06
CA GLY A 147 0.01 -5.15 6.48
C GLY A 147 0.84 -5.64 5.29
N VAL A 148 1.25 -6.91 5.27
CA VAL A 148 2.00 -7.53 4.16
C VAL A 148 1.34 -8.86 3.79
N SER A 149 0.08 -8.81 3.37
CA SER A 149 -0.72 -10.00 3.11
C SER A 149 -0.85 -10.36 1.62
N LEU A 150 -0.25 -9.59 0.70
CA LEU A 150 -0.43 -9.75 -0.75
C LEU A 150 -1.91 -9.74 -1.20
N GLY A 151 -2.81 -9.16 -0.39
CA GLY A 151 -4.25 -9.18 -0.61
C GLY A 151 -4.90 -10.57 -0.41
N ALA A 152 -4.23 -11.50 0.27
CA ALA A 152 -4.75 -12.86 0.51
C ALA A 152 -5.88 -12.90 1.55
N LEU A 153 -5.87 -11.96 2.51
CA LEU A 153 -6.84 -11.93 3.61
C LEU A 153 -8.15 -11.22 3.25
N GLY A 154 -8.21 -10.56 2.09
CA GLY A 154 -9.37 -9.82 1.63
C GLY A 154 -8.99 -8.61 0.78
N VAL A 155 -9.96 -7.76 0.50
CA VAL A 155 -9.76 -6.51 -0.25
C VAL A 155 -9.65 -5.35 0.73
N VAL A 156 -8.49 -4.71 0.80
CA VAL A 156 -8.31 -3.49 1.57
C VAL A 156 -9.03 -2.34 0.87
N SER A 157 -9.95 -1.70 1.60
CA SER A 157 -10.79 -0.59 1.14
C SER A 157 -10.12 0.75 1.46
N THR A 158 -9.75 0.98 2.71
CA THR A 158 -9.10 2.22 3.16
C THR A 158 -7.95 1.92 4.11
N VAL A 159 -6.99 2.83 4.19
CA VAL A 159 -5.78 2.72 5.01
C VAL A 159 -5.58 4.03 5.77
N THR A 160 -5.19 3.94 7.04
CA THR A 160 -4.72 5.06 7.86
C THR A 160 -3.25 4.87 8.17
N PHE A 161 -2.43 5.85 7.80
CA PHE A 161 -1.01 5.91 8.15
C PHE A 161 -0.74 6.93 9.24
N GLU A 162 0.23 6.65 10.10
CA GLU A 162 0.92 7.65 10.88
C GLU A 162 2.03 8.28 10.02
N CYS A 163 1.84 9.54 9.67
CA CYS A 163 2.79 10.37 8.96
C CYS A 163 3.74 11.08 9.92
N VAL A 164 4.78 11.68 9.36
CA VAL A 164 5.75 12.53 10.06
C VAL A 164 5.71 13.95 9.51
N GLU A 165 6.33 14.89 10.21
CA GLU A 165 6.54 16.24 9.68
C GLU A 165 7.32 16.18 8.35
N GLN A 166 6.98 17.07 7.42
CA GLN A 166 7.66 17.15 6.15
C GLN A 166 9.16 17.42 6.33
N PHE A 167 9.97 16.70 5.57
CA PHE A 167 11.42 16.86 5.52
C PHE A 167 11.90 17.00 4.07
N ARG A 168 13.17 17.38 3.89
CA ARG A 168 13.83 17.48 2.59
C ARG A 168 14.96 16.47 2.52
N LEU A 169 15.06 15.78 1.39
CA LEU A 169 16.16 14.87 1.09
C LEU A 169 17.04 15.46 -0.02
N ALA A 170 18.35 15.29 0.13
CA ALA A 170 19.31 15.52 -0.95
C ALA A 170 19.67 14.17 -1.58
N LEU A 171 19.58 14.08 -2.91
CA LEU A 171 20.02 12.90 -3.65
C LEU A 171 21.39 13.18 -4.26
N GLU A 172 22.38 12.37 -3.89
CA GLU A 172 23.69 12.35 -4.53
C GLU A 172 23.91 10.99 -5.21
N THR A 173 24.43 10.99 -6.43
CA THR A 173 24.73 9.76 -7.18
C THR A 173 26.19 9.76 -7.57
N LYS A 174 26.91 8.68 -7.21
CA LYS A 174 28.35 8.50 -7.47
C LYS A 174 28.61 7.15 -8.09
N VAL A 175 29.64 7.08 -8.94
CA VAL A 175 30.21 5.81 -9.42
C VAL A 175 31.47 5.53 -8.61
N VAL A 176 31.54 4.36 -7.97
CA VAL A 176 32.66 3.90 -7.15
C VAL A 176 32.99 2.45 -7.48
N SER A 177 34.20 1.97 -7.16
CA SER A 177 34.49 0.53 -7.25
C SER A 177 33.69 -0.25 -6.20
N PHE A 178 33.50 -1.55 -6.44
CA PHE A 178 32.77 -2.41 -5.51
C PHE A 178 33.48 -2.51 -4.15
N GLU A 179 34.81 -2.59 -4.15
CA GLU A 179 35.64 -2.63 -2.94
C GLU A 179 35.46 -1.36 -2.10
N ARG A 180 35.40 -0.20 -2.75
CA ARG A 180 35.15 1.08 -2.08
C ARG A 180 33.74 1.15 -1.49
N TYR A 181 32.74 0.65 -2.21
CA TYR A 181 31.37 0.57 -1.69
C TYR A 181 31.31 -0.25 -0.41
N LEU A 182 31.91 -1.45 -0.41
CA LEU A 182 31.90 -2.34 0.75
C LEU A 182 32.63 -1.75 1.96
N SER A 183 33.79 -1.11 1.75
CA SER A 183 34.57 -0.53 2.86
C SER A 183 33.93 0.73 3.45
N GLU A 184 33.13 1.46 2.69
CA GLU A 184 32.46 2.68 3.14
C GLU A 184 30.99 2.47 3.57
N TYR A 185 30.35 1.33 3.26
CA TYR A 185 28.91 1.08 3.42
C TYR A 185 28.37 1.47 4.79
N GLU A 186 28.94 0.93 5.88
CA GLU A 186 28.43 1.21 7.23
C GLU A 186 28.55 2.69 7.62
N ARG A 187 29.62 3.35 7.18
CA ARG A 187 29.84 4.78 7.42
C ARG A 187 28.80 5.61 6.67
N GLN A 188 28.59 5.31 5.39
CA GLN A 188 27.61 5.98 4.54
C GLN A 188 26.18 5.82 5.09
N ASN A 189 25.80 4.63 5.55
CA ASN A 189 24.50 4.37 6.17
C ASN A 189 24.32 5.14 7.48
N ARG A 190 25.33 5.17 8.35
CA ARG A 190 25.25 5.94 9.60
C ARG A 190 25.10 7.43 9.37
N GLU A 191 25.84 7.99 8.41
CA GLU A 191 25.88 9.44 8.14
C GLU A 191 24.64 9.95 7.38
N ASN A 192 24.06 9.14 6.49
CA ASN A 192 23.02 9.59 5.56
C ASN A 192 21.66 8.89 5.76
N GLU A 193 21.53 8.06 6.81
CA GLU A 193 20.31 7.28 7.09
C GLU A 193 19.89 6.34 5.94
N PHE A 194 20.88 5.88 5.16
CA PHE A 194 20.78 4.73 4.27
C PHE A 194 20.80 3.41 5.07
#